data_AF-A0A2V9CHB1-F1
#
_entry.id   AF-A0A2V9CHB1-F1
#
_cell.length_a   1.000
_cell.length_b   1.000
_cell.length_c   1.000
_cell.angle_alpha   90.00
_cell.angle_beta   90.00
_cell.angle_gamma   90.00
#
_symmetry.space_group_name_H-M   'P 1'
#
loop_
_entity.id
_entity.type
_entity.pdbx_description
1 polymer ?
#
loop_
_entity_poly.entity_id
_entity_poly.type
_entity_poly.pdbx_seq_one_letter_code
_entity_poly.pdbx_strand_id
1 'polypeptide(L)'
;MTNKTRTDQPLVDAASAMSDEIRYSWQQSVLDAFLAPRDFLPPKVNIAEQAIAARLTDPQQTDLTERIALNDALRALRVLLQEAKRRPEQREDRKREDIA
;
A
#
# COMPACT_ATOMS: atom_id res chain seq x y z
N MET A 1 -40.11 -6.20 -27.67
CA MET A 1 -39.88 -6.56 -26.26
C MET A 1 -38.65 -7.46 -26.21
N THR A 2 -37.61 -7.37 -25.38
CA THR A 2 -37.14 -6.45 -24.33
C THR A 2 -35.73 -6.96 -24.00
N ASN A 3 -34.66 -6.25 -24.37
CA ASN A 3 -33.31 -6.59 -23.89
C ASN A 3 -33.02 -5.78 -22.63
N LYS A 4 -33.36 -6.35 -21.46
CA LYS A 4 -32.64 -6.11 -20.20
C LYS A 4 -31.34 -6.94 -20.34
N THR A 5 -30.14 -6.44 -20.06
CA THR A 5 -29.71 -6.01 -18.73
C THR A 5 -28.43 -5.19 -18.93
N ARG A 6 -28.48 -3.87 -18.67
CA ARG A 6 -27.28 -3.06 -18.48
C ARG A 6 -26.87 -3.29 -17.03
N THR A 7 -25.90 -4.18 -16.84
CA THR A 7 -25.28 -4.41 -15.54
C THR A 7 -24.40 -3.21 -15.22
N ASP A 8 -24.93 -2.32 -14.39
CA ASP A 8 -24.16 -1.31 -13.67
C ASP A 8 -23.36 -1.99 -12.53
N GLN A 9 -22.03 -1.82 -12.57
CA GLN A 9 -21.04 -2.00 -11.48
C GLN A 9 -20.80 -3.46 -10.97
N PRO A 10 -19.59 -3.81 -10.44
CA PRO A 10 -18.91 -3.04 -9.42
C PRO A 10 -17.45 -2.64 -9.73
N LEU A 11 -17.05 -1.58 -9.03
CA LEU A 11 -15.73 -0.95 -8.92
C LEU A 11 -14.69 -1.86 -8.22
N VAL A 12 -14.76 -3.19 -8.39
CA VAL A 12 -13.99 -4.19 -7.63
C VAL A 12 -12.77 -4.73 -8.36
N ASP A 13 -12.68 -4.55 -9.68
CA ASP A 13 -11.56 -5.08 -10.47
C ASP A 13 -10.24 -4.33 -10.24
N ALA A 14 -10.27 -3.10 -9.72
CA ALA A 14 -9.05 -2.33 -9.46
C ALA A 14 -8.20 -2.94 -8.33
N ALA A 15 -8.81 -3.58 -7.34
CA ALA A 15 -8.09 -4.29 -6.29
C ALA A 15 -7.58 -5.68 -6.77
N SER A 16 -8.33 -6.32 -7.68
CA SER A 16 -7.94 -7.60 -8.28
C SER A 16 -6.76 -7.45 -9.25
N ALA A 17 -6.69 -6.34 -9.99
CA ALA A 17 -5.60 -6.06 -10.92
C ALA A 17 -4.23 -5.85 -10.25
N MET A 18 -4.17 -5.49 -8.96
CA MET A 18 -2.90 -5.43 -8.22
C MET A 18 -2.45 -6.80 -7.66
N SER A 19 -3.35 -7.78 -7.63
CA SER A 19 -3.08 -9.11 -7.07
C SER A 19 -2.51 -10.08 -8.12
N ASP A 20 -2.68 -9.77 -9.41
CA ASP A 20 -2.40 -10.70 -10.51
C ASP A 20 -0.93 -10.79 -10.94
N GLU A 21 0.01 -10.06 -10.34
CA GLU A 21 1.44 -10.39 -10.56
C GLU A 21 2.34 -9.89 -9.41
N ILE A 22 2.18 -10.48 -8.21
CA ILE A 22 3.28 -10.46 -7.23
C ILE A 22 4.41 -11.31 -7.81
N ARG A 23 5.29 -10.63 -8.55
CA ARG A 23 6.45 -11.24 -9.21
C ARG A 23 7.59 -11.51 -8.23
N TYR A 24 7.69 -10.71 -7.18
CA TYR A 24 8.77 -10.79 -6.20
C TYR A 24 8.23 -10.87 -4.78
N SER A 25 8.85 -11.71 -3.94
CA SER A 25 8.41 -11.93 -2.55
C SER A 25 8.39 -10.66 -1.68
N TRP A 26 9.29 -9.70 -1.95
CA TRP A 26 9.32 -8.42 -1.24
C TRP A 26 8.09 -7.55 -1.53
N GLN A 27 7.43 -7.70 -2.69
CA GLN A 27 6.27 -6.90 -3.06
C GLN A 27 5.07 -7.16 -2.15
N GLN A 28 4.88 -8.42 -1.71
CA GLN A 28 3.81 -8.75 -0.75
C GLN A 28 4.01 -7.99 0.56
N SER A 29 5.24 -7.89 1.06
CA SER A 29 5.53 -7.16 2.30
C SER A 29 5.27 -5.66 2.15
N VAL A 30 5.55 -5.10 0.97
CA VAL A 30 5.23 -3.69 0.66
C VAL A 30 3.72 -3.49 0.59
N LEU A 31 2.98 -4.36 -0.11
CA LEU A 31 1.52 -4.30 -0.18
C LEU A 31 0.87 -4.37 1.20
N ASP A 32 1.35 -5.31 2.04
CA ASP A 32 0.96 -5.45 3.43
C ASP A 32 1.12 -4.15 4.24
N ALA A 33 2.20 -3.39 4.00
CA ALA A 33 2.42 -2.10 4.64
C ALA A 33 1.44 -1.03 4.14
N PHE A 34 1.14 -0.99 2.84
CA PHE A 34 0.14 -0.06 2.28
C PHE A 34 -1.28 -0.33 2.75
N LEU A 35 -1.62 -1.59 3.05
CA LEU A 35 -2.93 -2.01 3.55
C LEU A 35 -3.02 -1.98 5.08
N ALA A 36 -1.90 -1.73 5.78
CA ALA A 36 -1.87 -1.77 7.24
C ALA A 36 -2.68 -0.62 7.86
N PRO A 37 -3.47 -0.89 8.92
CA PRO A 37 -4.02 0.17 9.75
C PRO A 37 -2.89 1.00 10.37
N ARG A 38 -3.15 2.28 10.66
CA ARG A 38 -2.16 3.23 11.19
C ARG A 38 -1.39 2.71 12.40
N ASP A 39 -2.09 2.03 13.31
CA ASP A 39 -1.50 1.51 14.55
C ASP A 39 -0.49 0.37 14.31
N PHE A 40 -0.66 -0.34 13.19
CA PHE A 40 0.23 -1.42 12.76
C PHE A 40 1.16 -1.01 11.61
N LEU A 41 1.07 0.24 11.16
CA LEU A 41 1.85 0.72 10.03
C LEU A 41 3.36 0.72 10.34
N PRO A 42 3.86 1.23 11.47
CA PRO A 42 5.30 1.19 11.77
C PRO A 42 5.90 -0.23 11.72
N PRO A 43 5.34 -1.27 12.38
CA PRO A 43 5.90 -2.61 12.28
C PRO A 43 5.78 -3.22 10.88
N LYS A 44 4.69 -2.94 10.13
CA LYS A 44 4.52 -3.44 8.76
C LYS A 44 5.52 -2.80 7.78
N VAL A 45 5.78 -1.49 7.92
CA VAL A 45 6.84 -0.83 7.14
C VAL A 45 8.21 -1.41 7.46
N ASN A 46 8.53 -1.69 8.72
CA ASN A 46 9.80 -2.32 9.09
C ASN A 46 9.96 -3.70 8.43
N ILE A 47 8.92 -4.52 8.40
CA ILE A 47 8.95 -5.83 7.70
C ILE A 47 9.20 -5.63 6.20
N ALA A 48 8.54 -4.66 5.57
CA ALA A 48 8.75 -4.36 4.16
C ALA A 48 10.18 -3.89 3.86
N GLU A 49 10.74 -3.02 4.69
CA GLU A 49 12.12 -2.55 4.56
C GLU A 49 13.12 -3.70 4.72
N GLN A 50 12.88 -4.62 5.66
CA GLN A 50 13.70 -5.83 5.83
C GLN A 50 13.64 -6.76 4.62
N ALA A 51 12.45 -6.98 4.04
CA ALA A 51 12.29 -7.80 2.84
C ALA A 51 13.04 -7.18 1.63
N ILE A 52 12.97 -5.85 1.48
CA ILE A 52 13.71 -5.13 0.44
C ILE A 52 15.22 -5.22 0.68
N ALA A 53 15.68 -5.02 1.91
CA ALA A 53 17.10 -5.11 2.25
C ALA A 53 17.65 -6.51 1.97
N ALA A 54 16.93 -7.56 2.37
CA ALA A 54 17.30 -8.94 2.08
C ALA A 54 17.43 -9.17 0.56
N ARG A 55 16.48 -8.66 -0.24
CA ARG A 55 16.55 -8.78 -1.70
C ARG A 55 17.72 -8.03 -2.32
N LEU A 56 18.06 -6.84 -1.80
CA LEU A 56 19.21 -6.07 -2.28
C LEU A 56 20.55 -6.71 -1.93
N THR A 57 20.62 -7.51 -0.87
CA THR A 57 21.83 -8.25 -0.46
C THR A 57 21.94 -9.64 -1.07
N ASP A 58 20.88 -10.12 -1.73
CA ASP A 58 20.87 -11.42 -2.39
C ASP A 58 21.89 -11.43 -3.56
N PRO A 59 22.85 -12.36 -3.58
CA PRO A 59 23.85 -12.45 -4.64
C PRO A 59 23.26 -12.86 -6.00
N GLN A 60 22.00 -13.31 -6.07
CA GLN A 60 21.32 -13.44 -7.37
C GLN A 60 21.17 -12.07 -8.03
N GLN A 61 21.54 -11.96 -9.31
CA GLN A 61 21.44 -10.71 -10.06
C GLN A 61 20.00 -10.18 -10.04
N THR A 62 19.75 -9.20 -9.19
CA THR A 62 18.57 -8.35 -9.24
C THR A 62 18.61 -7.60 -10.57
N ASP A 63 17.59 -7.80 -11.41
CA ASP A 63 17.53 -7.11 -12.69
C ASP A 63 17.42 -5.58 -12.48
N LEU A 64 17.82 -4.78 -13.46
CA LEU A 64 17.83 -3.31 -13.32
C LEU A 64 16.43 -2.76 -12.98
N THR A 65 15.38 -3.35 -13.55
CA THR A 65 13.99 -2.95 -13.32
C THR A 65 13.57 -3.24 -11.88
N GLU A 66 13.93 -4.41 -11.35
CA GLU A 66 13.68 -4.79 -9.97
C GLU A 66 14.46 -3.87 -9.01
N ARG A 67 15.72 -3.51 -9.32
CA ARG A 67 16.48 -2.55 -8.50
C ARG A 67 15.83 -1.17 -8.46
N ILE A 68 15.27 -0.70 -9.57
CA ILE A 68 14.51 0.55 -9.61
C ILE A 68 13.26 0.41 -8.72
N ALA A 69 12.49 -0.67 -8.89
CA ALA A 69 11.28 -0.93 -8.12
C ALA A 69 11.54 -1.03 -6.61
N LEU A 70 12.64 -1.64 -6.19
CA LEU A 70 13.07 -1.72 -4.77
C LEU A 70 13.34 -0.32 -4.19
N ASN A 71 14.03 0.54 -4.94
CA ASN A 71 14.30 1.91 -4.50
C ASN A 71 13.03 2.77 -4.43
N ASP A 72 12.14 2.63 -5.42
CA ASP A 72 10.86 3.32 -5.44
C ASP A 72 9.98 2.88 -4.28
N ALA A 73 9.95 1.57 -3.97
CA ALA A 73 9.23 1.03 -2.82
C ALA A 73 9.76 1.61 -1.50
N LEU A 74 11.08 1.70 -1.29
CA LEU A 74 11.66 2.34 -0.10
C LEU A 74 11.24 3.80 0.03
N ARG A 75 11.21 4.55 -1.08
CA ARG A 75 10.75 5.94 -1.06
C ARG A 75 9.28 6.03 -0.69
N ALA A 76 8.45 5.15 -1.26
CA ALA A 76 7.01 5.14 -1.01
C ALA A 76 6.68 4.78 0.45
N LEU A 77 7.38 3.81 1.05
CA LEU A 77 7.25 3.46 2.47
C LEU A 77 7.59 4.64 3.41
N ARG A 78 8.62 5.42 3.08
CA ARG A 78 8.98 6.63 3.86
C ARG A 78 7.89 7.70 3.80
N VAL A 79 7.31 7.92 2.61
CA VAL A 79 6.18 8.84 2.43
C VAL A 79 4.97 8.35 3.22
N LEU A 80 4.67 7.05 3.16
CA LEU A 80 3.55 6.45 3.88
C LEU A 80 3.67 6.68 5.41
N LEU A 81 4.86 6.49 5.98
CA LEU A 81 5.11 6.79 7.39
C LEU A 81 4.94 8.26 7.73
N GLN A 82 5.38 9.18 6.86
CA GLN A 82 5.23 10.62 7.07
C GLN A 82 3.76 11.05 7.02
N GLU A 83 3.00 10.52 6.07
CA GLU A 83 1.57 10.81 5.93
C GLU A 83 0.76 10.28 7.11
N ALA A 84 1.11 9.10 7.62
CA ALA A 84 0.49 8.58 8.84
C ALA A 84 0.77 9.46 10.07
N LYS A 85 1.97 10.07 10.17
CA LYS A 85 2.28 11.01 11.25
C LYS A 85 1.51 12.33 11.13
N ARG A 86 1.26 12.80 9.91
CA ARG A 86 0.58 14.08 9.62
C ARG A 86 -0.94 14.07 9.79
N ARG A 87 -1.57 12.90 9.91
CA ARG A 87 -3.02 12.77 10.14
C ARG A 87 -3.36 12.35 11.58
N PRO A 88 -3.02 13.13 12.63
CA PRO A 88 -3.39 12.74 13.99
C PRO A 88 -4.87 13.03 14.33
N GLU A 89 -5.55 14.03 13.74
CA GLU A 89 -6.75 14.60 14.43
C GLU A 89 -7.94 15.05 13.55
N GLN A 90 -8.02 14.82 12.23
CA GLN A 90 -9.12 15.42 11.42
C GLN A 90 -10.54 14.82 11.65
N ARG A 91 -10.74 13.93 12.63
CA ARG A 91 -12.06 13.33 12.92
C ARG A 91 -12.76 13.87 14.18
N GLU A 92 -12.09 14.60 15.07
CA GLU A 92 -12.74 15.04 16.32
C GLU A 92 -13.32 16.47 16.27
N ASP A 93 -12.83 17.33 15.37
CA ASP A 93 -13.26 18.74 15.34
C ASP A 93 -14.66 18.98 14.76
N ARG A 94 -15.30 17.99 14.12
CA ARG A 94 -16.68 18.14 13.61
C ARG A 94 -17.77 17.78 14.62
N LYS A 95 -17.42 17.38 15.85
CA LYS A 95 -18.42 17.01 16.88
C LYS A 95 -18.71 18.10 17.91
N ARG A 96 -18.11 19.28 17.80
CA ARG A 96 -18.27 20.35 18.79
C ARG A 96 -19.11 21.57 18.35
N GLU A 97 -19.63 21.59 17.12
CA GLU A 97 -20.42 22.74 16.63
C GLU A 97 -21.95 22.59 16.73
N ASP A 98 -22.47 21.46 17.25
CA ASP A 98 -23.93 21.26 17.43
C ASP A 98 -24.42 21.56 18.87
N ILE A 99 -23.65 22.30 19.68
CA ILE A 99 -24.09 22.74 21.02
C ILE A 99 -23.69 24.21 21.24
N ALA A 100 -24.47 25.12 20.66
CA ALA A 100 -24.64 26.50 21.17
C ALA A 100 -25.95 27.10 20.63
#